data_AF-A0A3B9LR56-F1
#
_entry.id   AF-A0A3B9LR56-F1
#
_cell.length_a   1.000
_cell.length_b   1.000
_cell.length_c   1.000
_cell.angle_alpha   90.00
_cell.angle_beta   90.00
_cell.angle_gamma   90.00
#
_symmetry.space_group_name_H-M   'P 1'
#
loop_
_entity.id
_entity.type
_entity.pdbx_description
1 polymer ?
#
loop_
_entity_poly.entity_id
_entity_poly.type
_entity_poly.pdbx_seq_one_letter_code
_entity_poly.pdbx_strand_id
1 'polypeptide(L)'
;MSDTTMISAEQLVGEELAEWYSLTPQERWRESAKLWEVYLSLGGSLDPEPDTQSPFFDPRAPSSRPVDGRAGLRVIRRGGV
;
A
#
# COMPACT_ATOMS: atom_id res chain seq x y z
N MET A 1 1.16 -41.45 -12.21
CA MET A 1 2.00 -40.37 -12.76
C MET A 1 1.16 -39.12 -12.63
N SER A 2 1.41 -38.32 -11.61
CA SER A 2 0.62 -37.12 -11.35
C SER A 2 0.91 -36.13 -12.47
N ASP A 3 -0.11 -35.82 -13.26
CA ASP A 3 -0.05 -34.83 -14.31
C ASP A 3 0.15 -33.46 -13.65
N THR A 4 1.35 -32.89 -13.75
CA THR A 4 1.61 -31.52 -13.31
C THR A 4 0.82 -30.61 -14.23
N THR A 5 -0.43 -30.31 -13.86
CA THR A 5 -1.26 -29.38 -14.60
C THR A 5 -0.62 -28.00 -14.52
N MET A 6 -0.04 -27.53 -15.63
CA MET A 6 0.36 -26.13 -15.75
C MET A 6 -0.91 -25.28 -15.83
N ILE A 7 -1.19 -24.51 -14.78
CA ILE A 7 -2.27 -23.52 -14.74
C ILE A 7 -1.72 -22.21 -15.30
N SER A 8 -2.45 -21.54 -16.19
CA SER A 8 -2.04 -20.23 -16.72
C SER A 8 -2.27 -19.10 -15.70
N ALA A 9 -1.63 -17.95 -15.89
CA ALA A 9 -1.82 -16.80 -15.00
C ALA A 9 -3.28 -16.29 -15.06
N GLU A 10 -3.87 -16.24 -16.24
CA GLU A 10 -5.25 -15.79 -16.46
C GLU A 10 -6.25 -16.70 -15.75
N GLN A 11 -6.00 -18.02 -15.76
CA GLN A 11 -6.84 -19.00 -15.05
C GLN A 11 -6.70 -18.87 -13.53
N LEU A 12 -5.54 -18.41 -13.04
CA LEU A 12 -5.25 -18.32 -11.63
C LEU A 12 -5.76 -17.01 -11.00
N VAL A 13 -5.56 -15.87 -11.69
CA VAL A 13 -5.79 -14.53 -11.13
C VAL A 13 -6.73 -13.65 -11.96
N GLY A 14 -7.21 -14.15 -13.11
CA GLY A 14 -7.99 -13.36 -14.06
C GLY A 14 -7.13 -12.54 -15.02
N GLU A 15 -7.78 -11.97 -16.03
CA GLU A 15 -7.14 -11.26 -17.13
C GLU A 15 -6.37 -10.02 -16.66
N GLU A 16 -6.99 -9.15 -15.86
CA GLU A 16 -6.38 -7.89 -15.39
C GLU A 16 -5.06 -8.13 -14.63
N LEU A 17 -5.05 -9.10 -13.72
CA LEU A 17 -3.85 -9.42 -12.94
C LEU A 17 -2.80 -10.19 -13.77
N ALA A 18 -3.24 -10.99 -14.74
CA ALA A 18 -2.31 -11.67 -15.66
C ALA A 18 -1.62 -10.66 -16.60
N GLU A 19 -2.34 -9.68 -17.12
CA GLU A 19 -1.77 -8.56 -17.87
C GLU A 19 -0.74 -7.80 -17.03
N TRP A 20 -1.07 -7.49 -15.78
CA TRP A 20 -0.12 -6.85 -14.85
C TRP A 20 1.16 -7.68 -14.62
N TYR A 21 1.03 -9.00 -14.54
CA TYR A 21 2.17 -9.91 -14.40
C TYR A 21 3.01 -10.03 -15.67
N SER A 22 2.41 -9.80 -16.84
CA SER A 22 3.13 -9.79 -18.12
C SER A 22 4.06 -8.57 -18.30
N LEU A 23 3.83 -7.48 -17.55
CA LEU A 23 4.63 -6.26 -17.63
C LEU A 23 6.06 -6.46 -17.14
N THR A 24 7.01 -5.84 -17.84
CA THR A 24 8.39 -5.70 -17.38
C THR A 24 8.46 -4.83 -16.11
N PRO A 25 9.54 -4.94 -15.31
CA PRO A 25 9.71 -4.07 -14.14
C PRO A 25 9.63 -2.57 -14.45
N GLN A 26 10.19 -2.13 -15.60
CA GLN A 26 10.11 -0.73 -16.04
C GLN A 26 8.69 -0.30 -16.39
N GLU A 27 7.91 -1.13 -17.07
CA GLU A 27 6.51 -0.82 -17.41
C GLU A 27 5.67 -0.75 -16.14
N ARG A 28 5.81 -1.74 -15.25
CA ARG A 28 5.12 -1.77 -13.97
C ARG A 28 5.41 -0.51 -13.15
N TRP A 29 6.66 -0.05 -13.12
CA TRP A 29 7.03 1.20 -12.44
C TRP A 29 6.28 2.41 -13.03
N ARG A 30 6.16 2.51 -14.36
CA ARG A 30 5.41 3.61 -15.00
C ARG A 30 3.93 3.56 -14.67
N GLU A 31 3.31 2.38 -14.67
CA GLU A 31 1.90 2.23 -14.28
C GLU A 31 1.69 2.57 -12.80
N SER A 32 2.58 2.11 -11.91
CA SER A 32 2.54 2.50 -10.49
C SER A 32 2.69 4.01 -10.28
N ALA A 33 3.48 4.70 -11.10
CA ALA A 33 3.63 6.16 -11.02
C ALA A 33 2.32 6.90 -11.38
N LYS A 34 1.49 6.36 -12.29
CA LYS A 34 0.16 6.94 -12.58
C LYS A 34 -0.77 6.81 -11.37
N LEU A 35 -0.73 5.67 -10.68
CA LEU A 35 -1.51 5.44 -9.46
C LEU A 35 -1.11 6.38 -8.32
N TRP A 36 0.17 6.81 -8.29
CA TRP A 36 0.64 7.77 -7.29
C TRP A 36 -0.06 9.14 -7.40
N GLU A 37 -0.29 9.63 -8.63
CA GLU A 37 -1.03 10.88 -8.83
C GLU A 37 -2.47 10.77 -8.34
N VAL A 38 -3.11 9.62 -8.57
CA VAL A 38 -4.46 9.32 -8.06
C VAL A 38 -4.45 9.23 -6.53
N TYR A 39 -3.46 8.57 -5.93
CA TYR A 39 -3.33 8.51 -4.48
C TYR A 39 -3.24 9.90 -3.84
N LEU A 40 -2.45 10.80 -4.44
CA LEU A 40 -2.34 12.17 -3.98
C LEU A 40 -3.64 12.96 -4.18
N SER A 41 -4.34 12.77 -5.29
CA SER A 41 -5.63 13.43 -5.53
C SER A 41 -6.73 12.98 -4.57
N LEU A 42 -6.65 11.74 -4.07
CA LEU A 42 -7.51 11.19 -3.02
C LEU A 42 -7.12 11.65 -1.60
N GLY A 43 -6.12 12.53 -1.46
CA GLY A 43 -5.70 13.10 -0.18
C GLY A 43 -4.49 12.44 0.45
N GLY A 44 -3.81 11.52 -0.26
CA GLY A 44 -2.61 10.86 0.24
C GLY A 44 -2.86 9.95 1.43
N SER A 45 -4.06 9.39 1.53
CA SER A 45 -4.42 8.33 2.47
C SER A 45 -5.42 7.39 1.82
N LEU A 46 -5.17 6.09 1.93
CA LEU A 46 -6.12 5.03 1.58
C LEU A 46 -6.55 4.25 2.83
N ASP A 47 -6.19 4.74 4.01
CA ASP A 47 -6.64 4.13 5.26
C ASP A 47 -8.18 4.26 5.30
N PRO A 48 -8.90 3.15 5.53
CA PRO A 48 -10.34 3.22 5.68
C PRO A 48 -10.67 4.05 6.92
N GLU A 49 -11.82 4.74 6.87
CA GLU A 49 -12.37 5.39 8.06
C GLU A 49 -12.59 4.32 9.14
N PRO A 50 -12.18 4.55 10.41
CA PRO A 50 -12.39 3.59 11.48
C PRO A 50 -13.89 3.31 11.68
N ASP A 51 -14.22 2.03 11.87
CA ASP A 51 -15.58 1.61 12.20
C ASP A 51 -15.95 2.08 13.61
N THR A 52 -16.68 3.18 13.70
CA THR A 52 -17.14 3.77 14.96
C THR A 52 -18.16 2.90 15.73
N GLN A 53 -18.72 1.87 15.09
CA GLN A 53 -19.68 0.95 15.71
C GLN A 53 -18.99 -0.33 16.23
N SER A 54 -17.70 -0.50 15.98
CA SER A 54 -16.93 -1.61 16.53
C SER A 54 -16.86 -1.51 18.06
N PRO A 55 -17.04 -2.63 18.79
CA PRO A 55 -16.83 -2.64 20.25
C PRO A 55 -15.37 -2.36 20.65
N PHE A 56 -14.43 -2.39 19.68
CA PHE A 56 -13.02 -2.06 19.87
C PHE A 56 -12.66 -0.64 19.40
N PHE A 57 -13.63 0.17 18.97
CA PHE A 57 -13.36 1.54 18.57
C PHE A 57 -12.99 2.40 19.77
N ASP A 58 -11.78 2.97 19.75
CA ASP A 58 -11.35 4.00 20.69
C ASP A 58 -11.06 5.30 19.91
N PRO A 59 -11.86 6.37 20.10
CA PRO A 59 -11.65 7.65 19.41
C PRO A 59 -10.35 8.34 19.81
N ARG A 60 -9.67 7.88 20.88
CA ARG A 60 -8.37 8.40 21.32
C ARG A 60 -7.19 7.56 20.81
N ALA A 61 -7.46 6.44 20.14
CA ALA A 61 -6.41 5.63 19.56
C ALA A 61 -5.64 6.45 18.50
N PRO A 62 -4.30 6.36 18.46
CA PRO A 62 -3.53 6.96 17.37
C PRO A 62 -3.98 6.37 16.03
N SER A 63 -4.10 7.21 15.01
CA SER A 63 -4.29 6.70 13.64
C SER A 63 -3.07 5.87 13.21
N SER A 64 -3.28 4.98 12.24
CA SER A 64 -2.16 4.32 11.55
C SER A 64 -1.20 5.41 11.07
N ARG A 65 0.08 5.26 11.39
CA ARG A 65 1.12 6.17 10.92
C ARG A 65 1.63 5.63 9.59
N PRO A 66 2.02 6.50 8.65
CA PRO A 66 2.74 6.06 7.46
C PRO A 66 3.90 5.14 7.90
N VAL A 67 4.02 3.97 7.29
CA VAL A 67 5.07 2.98 7.61
C VAL A 67 6.45 3.59 7.44
N ASP A 68 6.58 4.46 6.44
CA ASP A 68 7.70 5.36 6.25
C ASP A 68 7.46 6.55 7.18
N GLY A 69 7.75 6.36 8.47
CA GLY A 69 7.66 7.43 9.45
C GLY A 69 8.32 8.66 8.86
N ARG A 70 7.52 9.71 8.58
CA ARG A 70 8.03 11.00 8.08
C ARG A 70 9.30 11.30 8.85
N ALA A 71 10.33 11.82 8.17
CA ALA A 71 11.58 12.24 8.79
C ALA A 71 11.30 13.24 9.94
N GLY A 72 11.00 12.71 11.11
CA GLY A 72 10.71 13.46 12.30
C GLY A 72 12.06 13.85 12.85
N LEU A 73 12.44 15.11 12.63
CA LEU A 73 13.64 15.66 13.25
C LEU A 73 13.46 15.54 14.77
N ARG A 74 14.20 14.62 15.39
CA ARG A 74 14.27 14.51 16.84
C ARG A 74 14.94 15.79 17.34
N VAL A 75 14.17 16.70 17.93
CA VAL A 75 14.72 17.94 18.50
C VAL A 75 15.61 17.55 19.69
N ILE A 76 16.92 17.46 19.46
CA ILE A 76 17.90 17.29 20.53
C ILE A 76 18.07 18.64 21.20
N ARG A 77 17.58 18.77 22.44
CA ARG A 77 17.88 19.92 23.29
C ARG A 77 19.39 19.89 23.57
N ARG A 78 20.13 20.89 23.11
CA ARG A 78 21.53 21.10 23.50
C ARG A 78 21.55 21.37 25.00
N GLY A 79 21.85 20.35 25.81
CA GLY A 79 22.34 20.55 27.17
C GLY A 79 23.79 21.02 27.06
N GLY A 80 24.09 22.17 27.67
CA GLY A 80 25.45 22.71 27.70
C GLY A 80 26.43 21.72 28.34
N VAL A 81 27.65 21.67 27.79
CA VAL A 81 28.82 21.01 28.38
C VAL A 81 29.25 21.77 29.62
#